data_AF-A0A803K1R4-F1
#
_entry.id   AF-A0A803K1R4-F1
#
_cell.length_a   1.000
_cell.length_b   1.000
_cell.length_c   1.000
_cell.angle_alpha   90.00
_cell.angle_beta   90.00
_cell.angle_gamma   90.00
#
_symmetry.space_group_name_H-M   'P 1'
#
loop_
_entity.id
_entity.type
_entity.pdbx_description
1 polymer ?
#
loop_
_entity_poly.entity_id
_entity_poly.type
_entity_poly.pdbx_seq_one_letter_code
_entity_poly.pdbx_strand_id
1 'polypeptide(L)'
;CIASNSGRYFCIASNSGRYFCIASNSGRYFCIASNSGRYFCIASNSGRYFCIASNSGRYFCIASNSGRYFCIASNSGRFFCIASNSGRFFCIASNSGRYFCIASNSGRFFCIASNSGRFFCIASNSGRYFCIASNSGRYFCIASNSGRDFCIASNSGRYFCIASNSANESPCPELLARRGILNKGYHRDLETSVVVQGPAELVKHCRVLIQEHIPSGLYLDPYQLSSLRHHNLTEVLLLTPVDVEAPEYLSRGHTALVYTKPDPSCAHCYTSTVPLHIRYHRPASQTDKVSITLQNPKLLLNCGQDFPPTSCSPHSVTEAPCDLKDKELCQWLDLPYTADPNALNLEVPVGLAEDGPIVCAVTLIVTLICAGMILGAVYRHGQRSV
;
A
#
# COMPACT_ATOMS: atom_id res chain seq x y z
N CYS A 1 -11.49 -27.19 -45.64
CA CYS A 1 -11.88 -28.48 -45.06
C CYS A 1 -13.13 -28.31 -44.19
N ILE A 2 -14.12 -29.19 -44.31
CA ILE A 2 -15.35 -29.16 -43.50
C ILE A 2 -15.56 -30.57 -42.93
N ALA A 3 -15.86 -30.71 -41.64
CA ALA A 3 -16.25 -31.98 -41.02
C ALA A 3 -17.54 -31.82 -40.20
N SER A 4 -18.43 -32.80 -40.31
CA SER A 4 -19.73 -32.82 -39.64
C SER A 4 -19.66 -33.13 -38.14
N ASN A 5 -18.59 -33.75 -37.65
CA ASN A 5 -18.44 -34.14 -36.24
C ASN A 5 -17.09 -33.69 -35.66
N SER A 6 -16.09 -34.56 -35.72
CA SER A 6 -14.74 -34.29 -35.22
C SER A 6 -13.74 -34.29 -36.37
N GLY A 7 -13.04 -33.17 -36.55
CA GLY A 7 -12.01 -33.02 -37.58
C GLY A 7 -10.62 -32.83 -36.98
N ARG A 8 -9.64 -33.59 -37.47
CA ARG A 8 -8.22 -33.30 -37.26
C ARG A 8 -7.63 -32.86 -38.58
N TYR A 9 -7.09 -31.66 -38.63
CA TYR A 9 -6.52 -31.09 -39.85
C TYR A 9 -5.07 -30.74 -39.59
N PHE A 10 -4.22 -31.25 -40.47
CA PHE A 10 -2.79 -31.00 -40.47
C PHE A 10 -2.42 -30.37 -41.80
N CYS A 11 -1.81 -29.19 -41.77
CA CYS A 11 -1.42 -28.48 -42.97
C CYS A 11 -0.04 -27.85 -42.80
N ILE A 12 0.86 -28.08 -43.76
CA ILE A 12 2.17 -27.43 -43.83
C ILE A 12 2.32 -26.84 -45.23
N ALA A 13 2.68 -25.56 -45.33
CA ALA A 13 3.05 -24.93 -46.59
C ALA A 13 4.39 -24.20 -46.46
N SER A 14 5.24 -24.34 -47.48
CA SER A 14 6.56 -23.70 -47.54
C SER A 14 6.49 -22.20 -47.82
N ASN A 15 5.42 -21.70 -48.45
CA ASN A 15 5.28 -20.30 -48.84
C ASN A 15 4.09 -19.62 -48.16
N SER A 16 3.12 -19.16 -48.94
CA SER A 16 1.88 -18.55 -48.48
C SER A 16 0.77 -19.58 -48.42
N GLY A 17 0.15 -19.74 -47.25
CA GLY A 17 -0.95 -20.67 -47.03
C GLY A 17 -2.22 -19.94 -46.62
N ARG A 18 -3.36 -20.29 -47.25
CA ARG A 18 -4.69 -19.93 -46.77
C ARG A 18 -5.40 -21.20 -46.34
N TYR A 19 -5.74 -21.29 -45.07
CA TYR A 19 -6.36 -22.46 -44.49
C TYR A 19 -7.73 -22.11 -43.98
N PHE A 20 -8.74 -22.74 -44.56
CA PHE A 20 -10.14 -22.58 -44.18
C PHE A 20 -10.65 -23.91 -43.65
N CYS A 21 -10.95 -24.00 -42.36
CA CYS A 21 -11.39 -25.23 -41.74
C CYS A 21 -12.59 -25.04 -40.79
N ILE A 22 -13.62 -25.87 -40.92
CA ILE A 22 -14.83 -25.83 -40.09
C ILE A 22 -15.13 -27.24 -39.54
N ALA A 23 -15.43 -27.35 -38.25
CA ALA A 23 -15.91 -28.59 -37.62
C ALA A 23 -17.16 -28.33 -36.77
N SER A 24 -18.21 -29.13 -36.93
CA SER A 24 -19.49 -28.90 -36.22
C SER A 24 -19.48 -29.29 -34.75
N ASN A 25 -18.51 -30.09 -34.27
CA ASN A 25 -18.45 -30.49 -32.87
C ASN A 25 -17.05 -30.24 -32.28
N SER A 26 -16.03 -31.02 -32.68
CA SER A 26 -14.65 -30.82 -32.22
C SER A 26 -13.66 -30.64 -33.37
N GLY A 27 -12.84 -29.60 -33.28
CA GLY A 27 -11.80 -29.30 -34.28
C GLY A 27 -10.42 -29.27 -33.64
N ARG A 28 -9.48 -30.04 -34.18
CA ARG A 28 -8.05 -29.89 -33.89
C ARG A 28 -7.33 -29.48 -35.17
N TYR A 29 -6.77 -28.29 -35.16
CA TYR A 29 -6.11 -27.69 -36.32
C TYR A 29 -4.64 -27.49 -35.98
N PHE A 30 -3.78 -28.12 -36.77
CA PHE A 30 -2.33 -27.93 -36.73
C PHE A 30 -1.90 -27.39 -38.08
N CYS A 31 -1.49 -26.12 -38.12
CA CYS A 31 -1.16 -25.48 -39.39
C CYS A 31 0.14 -24.68 -39.30
N ILE A 32 1.06 -24.91 -40.24
CA ILE A 32 2.35 -24.21 -40.33
C ILE A 32 2.50 -23.58 -41.72
N ALA A 33 2.97 -22.34 -41.77
CA ALA A 33 3.37 -21.66 -43.00
C ALA A 33 4.74 -20.99 -42.83
N SER A 34 5.71 -21.27 -43.69
CA SER A 34 7.06 -20.69 -43.51
C SER A 34 7.15 -19.21 -43.88
N ASN A 35 6.23 -18.66 -44.69
CA ASN A 35 6.25 -17.24 -45.05
C ASN A 35 5.01 -16.49 -44.55
N SER A 36 3.84 -16.73 -45.17
CA SER A 36 2.61 -16.06 -44.75
C SER A 36 1.47 -17.05 -44.53
N GLY A 37 0.83 -16.98 -43.37
CA GLY A 37 -0.28 -17.84 -43.02
C GLY A 37 -1.55 -17.02 -42.80
N ARG A 38 -2.64 -17.37 -43.48
CA ARG A 38 -3.99 -16.91 -43.15
C ARG A 38 -4.80 -18.11 -42.70
N TYR A 39 -5.17 -18.13 -41.43
CA TYR A 39 -5.88 -19.23 -40.80
C TYR A 39 -7.28 -18.77 -40.44
N PHE A 40 -8.28 -19.41 -41.04
CA PHE A 40 -9.69 -19.25 -40.71
C PHE A 40 -10.21 -20.59 -40.21
N CYS A 41 -10.43 -20.69 -38.90
CA CYS A 41 -10.77 -21.97 -38.28
C CYS A 41 -11.95 -21.80 -37.29
N ILE A 42 -13.01 -22.59 -37.48
CA ILE A 42 -14.23 -22.53 -36.65
C ILE A 42 -14.57 -23.92 -36.10
N ALA A 43 -14.86 -24.01 -34.81
CA ALA A 43 -15.40 -25.21 -34.18
C ALA A 43 -16.63 -24.86 -33.32
N SER A 44 -17.76 -25.54 -33.50
CA SER A 44 -18.97 -25.15 -32.75
C SER A 44 -18.93 -25.51 -31.26
N ASN A 45 -18.20 -26.55 -30.84
CA ASN A 45 -18.18 -26.97 -29.43
C ASN A 45 -16.78 -26.82 -28.81
N SER A 46 -15.80 -27.59 -29.29
CA SER A 46 -14.42 -27.51 -28.78
C SER A 46 -13.39 -27.34 -29.91
N GLY A 47 -12.63 -26.24 -29.85
CA GLY A 47 -11.56 -25.95 -30.82
C GLY A 47 -10.19 -25.96 -30.16
N ARG A 48 -9.24 -26.70 -30.73
CA ARG A 48 -7.80 -26.59 -30.42
C ARG A 48 -7.06 -26.15 -31.67
N TYR A 49 -6.45 -24.99 -31.62
CA TYR A 49 -5.76 -24.37 -32.75
C TYR A 49 -4.28 -24.22 -32.39
N PHE A 50 -3.43 -24.84 -33.19
CA PHE A 50 -1.98 -24.68 -33.15
C PHE A 50 -1.54 -24.17 -34.51
N CYS A 51 -1.27 -22.88 -34.61
CA CYS A 51 -1.00 -22.24 -35.89
C CYS A 51 0.28 -21.41 -35.80
N ILE A 52 1.23 -21.65 -36.73
CA ILE A 52 2.53 -20.96 -36.76
C ILE A 52 2.74 -20.32 -38.14
N ALA A 53 3.23 -19.09 -38.17
CA ALA A 53 3.71 -18.43 -39.38
C ALA A 53 5.07 -17.77 -39.12
N SER A 54 6.11 -18.09 -39.90
CA SER A 54 7.45 -17.55 -39.59
C SER A 54 7.61 -16.07 -39.92
N ASN A 55 6.84 -15.51 -40.86
CA ASN A 55 6.96 -14.10 -41.24
C ASN A 55 5.69 -13.30 -40.91
N SER A 56 4.56 -13.61 -41.55
CA SER A 56 3.30 -12.92 -41.28
C SER A 56 2.13 -13.88 -41.04
N GLY A 57 1.48 -13.73 -39.90
CA GLY A 57 0.34 -14.56 -39.49
C GLY A 57 -0.93 -13.73 -39.33
N ARG A 58 -2.03 -14.15 -39.97
CA ARG A 58 -3.38 -13.69 -39.68
C ARG A 58 -4.20 -14.87 -39.18
N TYR A 59 -4.63 -14.80 -37.93
CA TYR A 59 -5.37 -15.86 -37.26
C TYR A 59 -6.79 -15.37 -36.97
N PHE A 60 -7.76 -16.06 -37.53
CA PHE A 60 -9.18 -15.89 -37.24
C PHE A 60 -9.71 -17.24 -36.74
N CYS A 61 -9.85 -17.37 -35.42
CA CYS A 61 -10.18 -18.64 -34.80
C CYS A 61 -11.35 -18.47 -33.84
N ILE A 62 -12.42 -19.23 -34.03
CA ILE A 62 -13.66 -19.14 -33.22
C ILE A 62 -14.02 -20.51 -32.67
N ALA A 63 -14.31 -20.58 -31.38
CA ALA A 63 -14.93 -21.74 -30.74
C ALA A 63 -16.14 -21.32 -29.90
N SER A 64 -17.33 -21.90 -30.11
CA SER A 64 -18.51 -21.40 -29.38
C SER A 64 -18.52 -21.80 -27.90
N ASN A 65 -18.01 -22.98 -27.52
CA ASN A 65 -17.93 -23.37 -26.10
C ASN A 65 -16.50 -23.24 -25.54
N SER A 66 -15.58 -24.12 -25.95
CA SER A 66 -14.22 -24.14 -25.40
C SER A 66 -13.16 -24.00 -26.48
N GLY A 67 -12.33 -22.96 -26.36
CA GLY A 67 -11.26 -22.65 -27.30
C GLY A 67 -9.89 -22.67 -26.63
N ARG A 68 -8.95 -23.41 -27.21
CA ARG A 68 -7.51 -23.31 -26.88
C ARG A 68 -6.77 -22.85 -28.12
N TYR A 69 -6.17 -21.67 -28.05
CA TYR A 69 -5.48 -21.03 -29.16
C TYR A 69 -4.00 -20.91 -28.81
N PHE A 70 -3.15 -21.51 -29.62
CA PHE A 70 -1.72 -21.35 -29.59
C PHE A 70 -1.28 -20.84 -30.96
N CYS A 71 -1.05 -19.53 -31.06
CA CYS A 71 -0.79 -18.87 -32.34
C CYS A 71 0.51 -18.07 -32.26
N ILE A 72 1.46 -18.34 -33.16
CA ILE A 72 2.77 -17.67 -33.18
C ILE A 72 3.03 -17.02 -34.54
N ALA A 73 3.47 -15.77 -34.55
CA ALA A 73 3.99 -15.11 -35.75
C ALA A 73 5.37 -14.49 -35.49
N SER A 74 6.46 -14.96 -36.12
CA SER A 74 7.79 -14.48 -35.71
C SER A 74 8.08 -13.01 -36.08
N ASN A 75 7.38 -12.42 -37.05
CA ASN A 75 7.56 -11.01 -37.40
C ASN A 75 6.28 -10.19 -37.15
N SER A 76 5.21 -10.43 -37.91
CA SER A 76 3.96 -9.67 -37.79
C SER A 76 2.75 -10.58 -37.59
N GLY A 77 2.03 -10.37 -36.49
CA GLY A 77 0.86 -11.16 -36.10
C GLY A 77 -0.39 -10.33 -35.95
N ARG A 78 -1.50 -10.78 -36.56
CA ARG A 78 -2.86 -10.31 -36.25
C ARG A 78 -3.66 -11.50 -35.73
N PHE A 79 -4.07 -11.43 -34.48
CA PHE A 79 -4.80 -12.49 -33.79
C PHE A 79 -6.21 -12.01 -33.48
N PHE A 80 -7.19 -12.69 -34.06
CA PHE A 80 -8.60 -12.52 -33.76
C PHE A 80 -9.12 -13.87 -33.26
N CYS A 81 -9.26 -14.00 -31.94
CA CYS A 81 -9.62 -15.26 -31.31
C CYS A 81 -10.83 -15.05 -30.39
N ILE A 82 -11.88 -15.85 -30.57
CA ILE A 82 -13.11 -15.74 -29.77
C ILE A 82 -13.48 -17.11 -29.20
N ALA A 83 -13.74 -17.17 -27.90
CA ALA A 83 -14.36 -18.32 -27.24
C ALA A 83 -15.58 -17.89 -26.42
N SER A 84 -16.80 -18.36 -26.71
CA SER A 84 -17.97 -17.80 -25.99
C SER A 84 -18.05 -18.25 -24.52
N ASN A 85 -17.66 -19.47 -24.17
CA ASN A 85 -17.62 -19.89 -22.76
C ASN A 85 -16.21 -19.82 -22.15
N SER A 86 -15.32 -20.72 -22.54
CA SER A 86 -13.99 -20.83 -21.94
C SER A 86 -12.87 -20.73 -22.98
N GLY A 87 -12.09 -19.65 -22.91
CA GLY A 87 -10.97 -19.37 -23.80
C GLY A 87 -9.61 -19.41 -23.10
N ARG A 88 -8.65 -20.14 -23.66
CA ARG A 88 -7.23 -20.00 -23.33
C ARG A 88 -6.48 -19.53 -24.57
N PHE A 89 -5.95 -18.32 -24.52
CA PHE A 89 -5.26 -17.67 -25.63
C PHE A 89 -3.79 -17.52 -25.29
N PHE A 90 -2.94 -18.14 -26.09
CA PHE A 90 -1.50 -17.97 -26.06
C PHE A 90 -1.07 -17.48 -27.44
N CYS A 91 -0.84 -16.17 -27.54
CA CYS A 91 -0.57 -15.51 -28.82
C CYS A 91 0.73 -14.72 -28.73
N ILE A 92 1.68 -14.98 -29.64
CA ILE A 92 3.00 -14.31 -29.64
C ILE A 92 3.31 -13.74 -31.00
N ALA A 93 3.80 -12.49 -31.02
CA ALA A 93 4.43 -11.89 -32.19
C ALA A 93 5.73 -11.19 -31.82
N SER A 94 6.87 -11.54 -32.44
CA SER A 94 8.15 -10.98 -31.97
C SER A 94 8.35 -9.50 -32.32
N ASN A 95 7.87 -9.03 -33.47
CA ASN A 95 8.04 -7.62 -33.86
C ASN A 95 6.77 -6.78 -33.69
N SER A 96 5.69 -7.10 -34.42
CA SER A 96 4.44 -6.36 -34.34
C SER A 96 3.23 -7.26 -34.13
N GLY A 97 2.51 -7.05 -33.04
CA GLY A 97 1.34 -7.85 -32.65
C GLY A 97 0.09 -6.99 -32.51
N ARG A 98 -1.01 -7.41 -33.15
CA ARG A 98 -2.35 -6.92 -32.84
C ARG A 98 -3.19 -8.08 -32.32
N TYR A 99 -3.65 -7.97 -31.08
CA TYR A 99 -4.42 -8.99 -30.38
C TYR A 99 -5.83 -8.48 -30.16
N PHE A 100 -6.80 -9.22 -30.65
CA PHE A 100 -8.21 -9.07 -30.35
C PHE A 100 -8.71 -10.42 -29.84
N CYS A 101 -8.81 -10.55 -28.52
CA CYS A 101 -9.17 -11.81 -27.88
C CYS A 101 -10.39 -11.61 -26.98
N ILE A 102 -11.43 -12.43 -27.16
CA ILE A 102 -12.66 -12.35 -26.36
C ILE A 102 -12.98 -13.71 -25.76
N ALA A 103 -13.30 -13.73 -24.46
CA ALA A 103 -13.94 -14.86 -23.80
C ALA A 103 -15.11 -14.45 -22.92
N SER A 104 -16.35 -14.84 -23.21
CA SER A 104 -17.50 -14.29 -22.47
C SER A 104 -17.56 -14.77 -21.02
N ASN A 105 -17.28 -16.03 -20.69
CA ASN A 105 -17.34 -16.51 -19.30
C ASN A 105 -15.98 -16.62 -18.60
N SER A 106 -15.03 -17.37 -19.15
CA SER A 106 -13.71 -17.55 -18.52
C SER A 106 -12.58 -17.42 -19.55
N GLY A 107 -11.78 -16.37 -19.44
CA GLY A 107 -10.67 -16.07 -20.35
C GLY A 107 -9.33 -16.12 -19.64
N ARG A 108 -8.36 -16.86 -20.17
CA ARG A 108 -6.94 -16.69 -19.84
C ARG A 108 -6.20 -16.22 -21.08
N PHE A 109 -5.69 -15.00 -21.04
CA PHE A 109 -4.99 -14.34 -22.13
C PHE A 109 -3.53 -14.19 -21.76
N PHE A 110 -2.67 -14.80 -22.58
CA PHE A 110 -1.23 -14.62 -22.53
C PHE A 110 -0.80 -14.11 -23.91
N CYS A 111 -0.52 -12.82 -24.00
CA CYS A 111 -0.25 -12.13 -25.27
C CYS A 111 1.07 -11.36 -25.18
N ILE A 112 2.01 -11.62 -26.09
CA ILE A 112 3.34 -10.97 -26.06
C ILE A 112 3.65 -10.33 -27.42
N ALA A 113 4.07 -9.07 -27.42
CA ALA A 113 4.67 -8.43 -28.58
C ALA A 113 5.99 -7.73 -28.26
N SER A 114 7.15 -8.23 -28.70
CA SER A 114 8.44 -7.71 -28.21
C SER A 114 8.70 -6.26 -28.61
N ASN A 115 8.33 -5.80 -29.81
CA ASN A 115 8.55 -4.40 -30.22
C ASN A 115 7.29 -3.52 -30.14
N SER A 116 6.23 -3.86 -30.87
CA SER A 116 5.00 -3.05 -30.90
C SER A 116 3.75 -3.90 -30.73
N GLY A 117 2.98 -3.61 -29.68
CA GLY A 117 1.79 -4.37 -29.29
C GLY A 117 0.55 -3.49 -29.20
N ARG A 118 -0.55 -3.93 -29.82
CA ARG A 118 -1.90 -3.43 -29.51
C ARG A 118 -2.73 -4.59 -28.99
N PHE A 119 -3.16 -4.50 -27.74
CA PHE A 119 -3.91 -5.54 -27.05
C PHE A 119 -5.33 -5.03 -26.80
N PHE A 120 -6.31 -5.77 -27.29
CA PHE A 120 -7.71 -5.60 -26.99
C PHE A 120 -8.24 -6.95 -26.48
N CYS A 121 -8.35 -7.09 -25.17
CA CYS A 121 -8.74 -8.36 -24.54
C CYS A 121 -9.97 -8.14 -23.67
N ILE A 122 -11.00 -8.99 -23.82
CA ILE A 122 -12.25 -8.90 -23.04
C ILE A 122 -12.58 -10.25 -22.43
N ALA A 123 -12.93 -10.25 -21.15
CA ALA A 123 -13.62 -11.34 -20.48
C ALA A 123 -14.74 -10.84 -19.57
N SER A 124 -15.96 -11.36 -19.74
CA SER A 124 -17.15 -10.81 -19.09
C SER A 124 -17.48 -11.40 -17.72
N ASN A 125 -16.76 -12.43 -17.23
CA ASN A 125 -17.00 -12.97 -15.88
C ASN A 125 -15.72 -13.28 -15.11
N SER A 126 -14.78 -14.00 -15.71
CA SER A 126 -13.48 -14.30 -15.08
C SER A 126 -12.34 -14.18 -16.09
N GLY A 127 -11.49 -13.17 -15.87
CA GLY A 127 -10.38 -12.85 -16.77
C GLY A 127 -9.04 -13.06 -16.09
N ARG A 128 -8.04 -13.59 -16.79
CA ARG A 128 -6.63 -13.42 -16.40
C ARG A 128 -5.88 -12.94 -17.61
N TYR A 129 -5.32 -11.73 -17.54
CA TYR A 129 -4.56 -11.13 -18.62
C TYR A 129 -3.10 -11.04 -18.21
N PHE A 130 -2.26 -11.52 -19.10
CA PHE A 130 -0.82 -11.35 -19.03
C PHE A 130 -0.38 -10.83 -20.40
N CYS A 131 -0.25 -9.50 -20.50
CA CYS A 131 0.05 -8.81 -21.75
C CYS A 131 1.40 -8.09 -21.64
N ILE A 132 2.34 -8.35 -22.54
CA ILE A 132 3.67 -7.73 -22.54
C ILE A 132 3.96 -7.08 -23.89
N ALA A 133 4.45 -5.84 -23.86
CA ALA A 133 5.17 -5.26 -24.99
C ALA A 133 6.39 -4.45 -24.55
N SER A 134 7.57 -4.79 -25.08
CA SER A 134 8.83 -4.26 -24.53
C SER A 134 9.10 -2.81 -24.98
N ASN A 135 8.76 -2.41 -26.21
CA ASN A 135 9.04 -1.03 -26.68
C ASN A 135 7.82 -0.11 -26.72
N SER A 136 6.76 -0.48 -27.43
CA SER A 136 5.54 0.35 -27.52
C SER A 136 4.27 -0.48 -27.38
N GLY A 137 3.45 -0.16 -26.38
CA GLY A 137 2.26 -0.92 -26.03
C GLY A 137 1.00 -0.05 -25.92
N ARG A 138 -0.10 -0.47 -26.54
CA ARG A 138 -1.43 0.04 -26.20
C ARG A 138 -2.29 -1.10 -25.67
N TYR A 139 -2.73 -0.98 -24.43
CA TYR A 139 -3.51 -1.99 -23.74
C TYR A 139 -4.93 -1.48 -23.53
N PHE A 140 -5.89 -2.28 -23.97
CA PHE A 140 -7.30 -2.13 -23.68
C PHE A 140 -7.83 -3.47 -23.18
N CYS A 141 -7.97 -3.61 -21.86
CA CYS A 141 -8.40 -4.84 -21.21
C CYS A 141 -9.72 -4.58 -20.47
N ILE A 142 -10.73 -5.43 -20.68
CA ILE A 142 -12.00 -5.35 -19.94
C ILE A 142 -12.24 -6.66 -19.21
N ALA A 143 -12.28 -6.62 -17.89
CA ALA A 143 -12.86 -7.70 -17.09
C ALA A 143 -14.15 -7.23 -16.41
N SER A 144 -15.18 -8.06 -16.49
CA SER A 144 -16.35 -7.92 -15.62
C SER A 144 -16.31 -9.03 -14.56
N ASN A 145 -16.55 -8.69 -13.30
CA ASN A 145 -16.63 -9.55 -12.10
C ASN A 145 -15.33 -10.05 -11.44
N SER A 146 -14.44 -10.80 -12.10
CA SER A 146 -13.26 -11.41 -11.44
C SER A 146 -12.00 -11.51 -12.32
N GLY A 147 -11.40 -10.35 -12.63
CA GLY A 147 -10.30 -10.22 -13.60
C GLY A 147 -8.92 -9.88 -13.03
N ARG A 148 -7.90 -10.75 -13.13
CA ARG A 148 -6.52 -10.32 -12.83
C ARG A 148 -5.83 -9.78 -14.08
N ASP A 149 -5.40 -8.53 -14.03
CA ASP A 149 -4.72 -7.85 -15.14
C ASP A 149 -3.24 -7.63 -14.78
N PHE A 150 -2.34 -8.18 -15.59
CA PHE A 150 -0.90 -7.91 -15.50
C PHE A 150 -0.39 -7.46 -16.86
N CYS A 151 -0.08 -6.17 -16.99
CA CYS A 151 0.37 -5.55 -18.23
C CYS A 151 1.74 -4.88 -18.03
N ILE A 152 2.73 -5.18 -18.87
CA ILE A 152 4.06 -4.56 -18.82
C ILE A 152 4.35 -3.78 -20.10
N ALA A 153 4.76 -2.51 -19.99
CA ALA A 153 5.44 -1.79 -21.06
C ALA A 153 6.76 -1.17 -20.57
N SER A 154 7.89 -1.49 -21.20
CA SER A 154 9.21 -1.07 -20.71
C SER A 154 9.63 0.34 -21.14
N ASN A 155 9.12 0.87 -22.26
CA ASN A 155 9.47 2.20 -22.78
C ASN A 155 8.27 3.15 -22.91
N SER A 156 7.36 2.91 -23.87
CA SER A 156 6.21 3.80 -24.15
C SER A 156 4.87 3.07 -24.14
N GLY A 157 4.09 3.22 -23.07
CA GLY A 157 2.81 2.51 -22.87
C GLY A 157 1.62 3.46 -22.71
N ARG A 158 0.48 3.11 -23.30
CA ARG A 158 -0.83 3.65 -22.90
C ARG A 158 -1.72 2.52 -22.42
N TYR A 159 -2.22 2.63 -21.19
CA TYR A 159 -3.03 1.62 -20.52
C TYR A 159 -4.45 2.16 -20.34
N PHE A 160 -5.44 1.34 -20.68
CA PHE A 160 -6.83 1.62 -20.37
C PHE A 160 -7.49 0.29 -20.00
N CYS A 161 -7.63 0.05 -18.70
CA CYS A 161 -8.26 -1.17 -18.18
C CYS A 161 -9.59 -0.79 -17.54
N ILE A 162 -10.67 -1.49 -17.91
CA ILE A 162 -11.97 -1.38 -17.24
C ILE A 162 -12.19 -2.67 -16.46
N ALA A 163 -12.13 -2.58 -15.13
CA ALA A 163 -12.65 -3.61 -14.25
C ALA A 163 -14.03 -3.16 -13.77
N SER A 164 -15.09 -3.81 -14.27
CA SER A 164 -16.44 -3.61 -13.73
C SER A 164 -16.69 -4.74 -12.73
N ASN A 165 -16.68 -4.39 -11.45
CA ASN A 165 -16.60 -5.28 -10.29
C ASN A 165 -15.21 -5.91 -10.07
N SER A 166 -14.52 -5.31 -9.11
CA SER A 166 -13.52 -5.86 -8.18
C SER A 166 -12.63 -6.98 -8.70
N ALA A 167 -11.46 -6.59 -9.18
CA ALA A 167 -10.30 -7.47 -9.08
C ALA A 167 -9.03 -6.66 -8.85
N ASN A 168 -8.50 -6.88 -7.64
CA ASN A 168 -7.37 -6.23 -6.97
C ASN A 168 -7.65 -4.86 -6.32
N GLU A 169 -8.77 -4.71 -5.63
CA GLU A 169 -8.70 -4.06 -4.32
C GLU A 169 -8.27 -5.16 -3.35
N SER A 170 -7.24 -4.93 -2.53
CA SER A 170 -7.17 -5.63 -1.27
C SER A 170 -8.54 -5.46 -0.59
N PRO A 171 -9.16 -6.52 -0.05
CA PRO A 171 -10.38 -6.35 0.74
C PRO A 171 -10.16 -5.47 1.97
N CYS A 172 -8.89 -5.19 2.30
CA CYS A 172 -8.47 -4.35 3.39
C CYS A 172 -8.04 -2.98 2.88
N PRO A 173 -8.43 -1.90 3.57
CA PRO A 173 -7.95 -0.57 3.26
C PRO A 173 -6.42 -0.50 3.44
N GLU A 174 -5.75 0.21 2.55
CA GLU A 174 -4.34 0.54 2.69
C GLU A 174 -4.20 1.85 3.48
N LEU A 175 -3.25 1.89 4.39
CA LEU A 175 -2.98 3.05 5.23
C LEU A 175 -1.67 3.74 4.80
N LEU A 176 -1.73 5.07 4.72
CA LEU A 176 -0.55 5.91 4.53
C LEU A 176 -0.45 6.91 5.67
N ALA A 177 0.70 6.93 6.36
CA ALA A 177 0.91 7.80 7.51
C ALA A 177 2.02 8.81 7.22
N ARG A 178 1.70 10.09 7.46
CA ARG A 178 2.66 11.20 7.43
C ARG A 178 2.80 11.75 8.83
N ARG A 179 4.04 11.90 9.29
CA ARG A 179 4.34 12.35 10.65
C ARG A 179 5.34 13.48 10.63
N GLY A 180 5.15 14.45 11.51
CA GLY A 180 6.00 15.61 11.63
C GLY A 180 6.14 16.05 13.08
N ILE A 181 7.25 16.71 13.39
CA ILE A 181 7.48 17.36 14.68
C ILE A 181 7.42 18.86 14.44
N LEU A 182 6.47 19.50 15.10
CA LEU A 182 6.28 20.93 15.06
C LEU A 182 6.90 21.58 16.32
N ASN A 183 7.09 22.89 16.24
CA ASN A 183 7.71 23.73 17.26
C ASN A 183 9.18 23.39 17.55
N LYS A 184 9.83 24.25 18.35
CA LYS A 184 11.24 24.12 18.76
C LYS A 184 11.34 24.11 20.27
N GLY A 185 12.45 23.59 20.79
CA GLY A 185 12.72 23.53 22.24
C GLY A 185 12.36 22.19 22.86
N TYR A 186 12.09 22.22 24.18
CA TYR A 186 11.78 21.05 25.01
C TYR A 186 10.31 20.63 24.97
N HIS A 187 9.43 21.52 24.53
CA HIS A 187 8.02 21.23 24.25
C HIS A 187 7.82 21.25 22.74
N ARG A 188 7.36 20.14 22.17
CA ARG A 188 7.14 19.99 20.73
C ARG A 188 5.79 19.33 20.50
N ASP A 189 5.25 19.49 19.31
CA ASP A 189 4.00 18.81 18.95
C ASP A 189 4.29 17.75 17.91
N LEU A 190 3.83 16.52 18.17
CA LEU A 190 3.82 15.44 17.20
C LEU A 190 2.52 15.51 16.41
N GLU A 191 2.64 15.88 15.15
CA GLU A 191 1.53 15.84 14.20
C GLU A 191 1.57 14.52 13.44
N THR A 192 0.46 13.79 13.44
CA THR A 192 0.29 12.56 12.67
C THR A 192 -0.97 12.66 11.83
N SER A 193 -0.81 12.49 10.52
CA SER A 193 -1.88 12.41 9.53
C SER A 193 -1.91 11.02 8.92
N VAL A 194 -3.07 10.37 8.93
CA VAL A 194 -3.30 9.04 8.38
C VAL A 194 -4.33 9.14 7.28
N VAL A 195 -3.98 8.69 6.08
CA VAL A 195 -4.86 8.58 4.92
C VAL A 195 -5.28 7.13 4.76
N VAL A 196 -6.60 6.90 4.74
CA VAL A 196 -7.19 5.57 4.54
C VAL A 196 -7.61 5.44 3.08
N GLN A 197 -6.96 4.56 2.33
CA GLN A 197 -7.30 4.29 0.93
C GLN A 197 -8.12 3.01 0.84
N GLY A 198 -9.34 3.10 0.32
CA GLY A 198 -10.24 1.96 0.21
C GLY A 198 -11.62 2.35 -0.35
N PRO A 199 -12.58 1.40 -0.36
CA PRO A 199 -13.92 1.64 -0.88
C PRO A 199 -14.60 2.80 -0.15
N ALA A 200 -15.11 3.80 -0.89
CA ALA A 200 -15.64 5.04 -0.34
C ALA A 200 -16.80 4.85 0.66
N GLU A 201 -17.56 3.75 0.57
CA GLU A 201 -18.62 3.40 1.52
C GLU A 201 -18.09 2.91 2.87
N LEU A 202 -16.95 2.21 2.88
CA LEU A 202 -16.32 1.68 4.09
C LEU A 202 -15.63 2.81 4.88
N VAL A 203 -14.89 3.67 4.18
CA VAL A 203 -14.04 4.70 4.83
C VAL A 203 -14.87 5.77 5.57
N LYS A 204 -16.13 6.00 5.18
CA LYS A 204 -17.00 7.03 5.80
C LYS A 204 -17.24 6.84 7.30
N HIS A 205 -17.20 5.60 7.79
CA HIS A 205 -17.51 5.27 9.20
C HIS A 205 -16.30 4.71 9.96
N CYS A 206 -15.10 4.79 9.37
CA CYS A 206 -13.90 4.31 10.01
C CYS A 206 -13.41 5.28 11.10
N ARG A 207 -12.84 4.71 12.15
CA ARG A 207 -12.05 5.37 13.19
C ARG A 207 -10.63 4.83 13.14
N VAL A 208 -9.66 5.73 13.27
CA VAL A 208 -8.24 5.38 13.34
C VAL A 208 -7.75 5.64 14.76
N LEU A 209 -7.16 4.61 15.35
CA LEU A 209 -6.49 4.65 16.64
C LEU A 209 -5.00 4.46 16.42
N ILE A 210 -4.19 5.34 17.02
CA ILE A 210 -2.74 5.27 16.94
C ILE A 210 -2.22 4.77 18.28
N GLN A 211 -1.53 3.63 18.29
CA GLN A 211 -0.83 3.16 19.48
C GLN A 211 0.64 3.59 19.40
N GLU A 212 0.96 4.63 20.17
CA GLU A 212 2.27 5.27 20.19
C GLU A 212 3.13 4.70 21.32
N HIS A 213 4.39 4.38 21.01
CA HIS A 213 5.38 4.01 22.02
C HIS A 213 6.38 5.15 22.21
N ILE A 214 6.28 5.81 23.36
CA ILE A 214 7.09 6.96 23.72
C ILE A 214 8.37 6.44 24.41
N PRO A 215 9.58 6.71 23.87
CA PRO A 215 10.84 6.28 24.46
C PRO A 215 11.15 7.00 25.78
N SER A 216 12.11 6.49 26.57
CA SER A 216 12.50 7.05 27.88
C SER A 216 12.88 8.53 27.84
N GLY A 217 13.45 9.02 26.74
CA GLY A 217 13.85 10.43 26.58
C GLY A 217 12.69 11.41 26.37
N LEU A 218 11.47 10.92 26.15
CA LEU A 218 10.28 11.73 25.90
C LEU A 218 9.17 11.40 26.88
N TYR A 219 8.21 12.30 27.02
CA TYR A 219 6.97 12.03 27.73
C TYR A 219 5.79 12.87 27.28
N LEU A 220 4.61 12.37 27.62
CA LEU A 220 3.35 13.07 27.48
C LEU A 220 2.90 13.53 28.87
N ASP A 221 2.67 14.82 29.05
CA ASP A 221 2.21 15.37 30.32
C ASP A 221 0.72 15.04 30.55
N PRO A 222 0.36 14.22 31.56
CA PRO A 222 -1.03 13.85 31.84
C PRO A 222 -1.91 15.04 32.20
N TYR A 223 -1.35 16.09 32.82
CA TYR A 223 -2.10 17.30 33.19
C TYR A 223 -2.42 18.15 31.96
N GLN A 224 -1.45 18.31 31.05
CA GLN A 224 -1.68 19.00 29.79
C GLN A 224 -2.70 18.23 28.92
N LEU A 225 -2.57 16.90 28.82
CA LEU A 225 -3.54 16.07 28.10
C LEU A 225 -4.95 16.21 28.67
N SER A 226 -5.09 16.27 30.00
CA SER A 226 -6.39 16.49 30.65
C SER A 226 -6.99 17.84 30.28
N SER A 227 -6.19 18.90 30.24
CA SER A 227 -6.62 20.24 29.81
C SER A 227 -7.05 20.28 28.33
N LEU A 228 -6.27 19.65 27.44
CA LEU A 228 -6.60 19.57 26.01
C LEU A 228 -7.89 18.77 25.76
N ARG A 229 -8.13 17.74 26.57
CA ARG A 229 -9.36 16.95 26.54
C ARG A 229 -10.58 17.79 26.93
N HIS A 230 -10.47 18.63 27.96
CA HIS A 230 -11.57 19.52 28.37
C HIS A 230 -11.98 20.50 27.25
N HIS A 231 -11.04 20.90 26.40
CA HIS A 231 -11.28 21.77 25.24
C HIS A 231 -11.60 21.00 23.96
N ASN A 232 -11.74 19.67 24.03
CA ASN A 232 -11.97 18.80 22.89
C ASN A 232 -10.95 19.04 21.74
N LEU A 233 -9.68 19.22 22.09
CA LEU A 233 -8.60 19.37 21.12
C LEU A 233 -7.98 18.02 20.79
N THR A 234 -7.50 17.29 21.80
CA THR A 234 -6.84 15.99 21.62
C THR A 234 -7.41 14.95 22.57
N GLU A 235 -7.54 13.71 22.07
CA GLU A 235 -8.01 12.56 22.82
C GLU A 235 -6.89 11.52 22.93
N VAL A 236 -6.23 11.46 24.10
CA VAL A 236 -5.13 10.52 24.38
C VAL A 236 -5.39 9.76 25.68
N LEU A 237 -5.19 8.44 25.66
CA LEU A 237 -5.21 7.57 26.84
C LEU A 237 -3.80 7.06 27.12
N LEU A 238 -3.26 7.37 28.30
CA LEU A 238 -2.01 6.79 28.77
C LEU A 238 -2.28 5.43 29.41
N LEU A 239 -1.59 4.38 28.94
CA LEU A 239 -1.75 3.02 29.48
C LEU A 239 -0.93 2.78 30.76
N THR A 240 0.07 3.62 31.00
CA THR A 240 0.93 3.57 32.17
C THR A 240 1.06 4.95 32.79
N PRO A 241 1.19 5.05 34.12
CA PRO A 241 1.43 6.33 34.78
C PRO A 241 2.77 6.93 34.32
N VAL A 242 2.80 8.25 34.19
CA VAL A 242 3.97 9.01 33.74
C VAL A 242 4.42 9.92 34.88
N ASP A 243 5.63 9.70 35.37
CA ASP A 243 6.32 10.65 36.24
C ASP A 243 6.88 11.77 35.35
N VAL A 244 6.45 13.01 35.55
CA VAL A 244 6.87 14.17 34.74
C VAL A 244 8.19 14.77 35.21
N GLU A 245 8.62 14.45 36.43
CA GLU A 245 9.82 15.01 37.07
C GLU A 245 11.05 14.10 36.88
N ALA A 246 10.83 12.81 36.68
CA ALA A 246 11.92 11.87 36.47
C ALA A 246 12.77 12.20 35.23
N PRO A 247 14.11 12.15 35.32
CA PRO A 247 15.00 12.30 34.17
C PRO A 247 15.00 11.04 33.29
N GLU A 248 15.57 11.14 32.09
CA GLU A 248 15.58 10.05 31.09
C GLU A 248 16.13 8.73 31.66
N TYR A 249 17.27 8.77 32.36
CA TYR A 249 17.98 7.60 32.86
C TYR A 249 17.30 6.89 34.06
N LEU A 250 16.26 7.49 34.65
CA LEU A 250 15.40 6.85 35.66
C LEU A 250 14.02 6.50 35.09
N SER A 251 13.72 6.98 33.88
CA SER A 251 12.43 6.81 33.24
C SER A 251 12.41 5.57 32.36
N ARG A 252 11.21 5.03 32.14
CA ARG A 252 10.95 3.97 31.16
C ARG A 252 10.07 4.51 30.05
N GLY A 253 10.18 3.90 28.87
CA GLY A 253 9.23 4.16 27.79
C GLY A 253 7.81 3.77 28.20
N HIS A 254 6.82 4.48 27.66
CA HIS A 254 5.40 4.26 27.94
C HIS A 254 4.59 4.24 26.66
N THR A 255 3.38 3.68 26.74
CA THR A 255 2.48 3.57 25.59
C THR A 255 1.25 4.42 25.79
N ALA A 256 0.86 5.10 24.71
CA ALA A 256 -0.32 5.94 24.65
C ALA A 256 -1.21 5.52 23.47
N LEU A 257 -2.52 5.52 23.69
CA LEU A 257 -3.52 5.38 22.63
C LEU A 257 -4.02 6.77 22.25
N VAL A 258 -3.86 7.15 20.99
CA VAL A 258 -4.23 8.46 20.46
C VAL A 258 -5.41 8.28 19.50
N TYR A 259 -6.55 8.85 19.87
CA TYR A 259 -7.77 8.83 19.07
C TYR A 259 -7.73 10.00 18.08
N THR A 260 -7.76 9.66 16.79
CA THR A 260 -7.66 10.65 15.71
C THR A 260 -9.02 11.30 15.42
N LYS A 261 -8.98 12.50 14.83
CA LYS A 261 -10.17 13.20 14.36
C LYS A 261 -10.17 13.27 12.84
N PRO A 262 -11.35 13.18 12.18
CA PRO A 262 -11.43 13.34 10.74
C PRO A 262 -11.05 14.77 10.33
N ASP A 263 -10.27 14.88 9.26
CA ASP A 263 -9.87 16.17 8.71
C ASP A 263 -11.05 16.80 7.93
N PRO A 264 -11.46 18.05 8.24
CA PRO A 264 -12.55 18.71 7.51
C PRO A 264 -12.25 18.94 6.03
N SER A 265 -10.98 18.99 5.63
CA SER A 265 -10.55 19.21 4.24
C SER A 265 -10.46 17.93 3.41
N CYS A 266 -10.46 16.75 4.05
CA CYS A 266 -10.27 15.46 3.40
C CYS A 266 -11.10 14.36 4.08
N ALA A 267 -12.11 13.84 3.38
CA ALA A 267 -13.06 12.84 3.90
C ALA A 267 -12.45 11.46 4.25
N HIS A 268 -11.18 11.23 3.91
CA HIS A 268 -10.46 9.97 4.16
C HIS A 268 -9.16 10.19 4.95
N CYS A 269 -8.98 11.39 5.50
CA CYS A 269 -7.81 11.76 6.27
C CYS A 269 -8.20 11.91 7.74
N TYR A 270 -7.35 11.39 8.60
CA TYR A 270 -7.48 11.46 10.04
C TYR A 270 -6.23 12.09 10.62
N THR A 271 -6.40 13.10 11.46
CA THR A 271 -5.28 13.86 12.03
C THR A 271 -5.30 13.82 13.54
N SER A 272 -4.12 13.95 14.12
CA SER A 272 -3.93 14.10 15.56
C SER A 272 -2.68 14.92 15.83
N THR A 273 -2.74 15.70 16.91
CA THR A 273 -1.61 16.49 17.40
C THR A 273 -1.43 16.20 18.88
N VAL A 274 -0.24 15.70 19.25
CA VAL A 274 0.06 15.26 20.61
C VAL A 274 1.27 16.04 21.15
N PRO A 275 1.17 16.67 22.34
CA PRO A 275 2.27 17.42 22.91
C PRO A 275 3.34 16.47 23.48
N LEU A 276 4.54 16.54 22.93
CA LEU A 276 5.74 15.83 23.37
C LEU A 276 6.63 16.74 24.22
N HIS A 277 7.07 16.21 25.35
CA HIS A 277 8.03 16.85 26.23
C HIS A 277 9.32 16.05 26.27
N ILE A 278 10.43 16.77 26.22
CA ILE A 278 11.77 16.19 26.26
C ILE A 278 12.24 16.12 27.71
N ARG A 279 12.68 14.94 28.15
CA ARG A 279 13.26 14.76 29.49
C ARG A 279 14.70 15.28 29.55
N TYR A 280 15.16 15.56 30.76
CA TYR A 280 16.57 15.83 30.99
C TYR A 280 17.41 14.57 30.76
N HIS A 281 18.45 14.73 29.93
CA HIS A 281 19.41 13.68 29.60
C HIS A 281 20.71 13.88 30.39
N ARG A 282 21.48 12.81 30.54
CA ARG A 282 22.83 12.93 31.11
C ARG A 282 23.74 13.75 30.19
N PRO A 283 24.73 14.46 30.75
CA PRO A 283 25.78 15.06 29.94
C PRO A 283 26.52 13.98 29.13
N ALA A 284 26.91 14.31 27.92
CA ALA A 284 27.61 13.40 27.01
C ALA A 284 29.11 13.72 26.96
N SER A 285 29.94 12.72 26.67
CA SER A 285 31.40 12.86 26.77
C SER A 285 32.05 13.57 25.57
N GLN A 286 31.39 13.63 24.42
CA GLN A 286 32.00 14.13 23.17
C GLN A 286 31.05 14.98 22.30
N THR A 287 29.75 15.01 22.62
CA THR A 287 28.75 15.75 21.84
C THR A 287 27.92 16.61 22.77
N ASP A 288 27.55 17.80 22.29
CA ASP A 288 26.63 18.72 22.95
C ASP A 288 25.15 18.35 22.69
N LYS A 289 24.92 17.24 21.99
CA LYS A 289 23.59 16.76 21.59
C LYS A 289 23.47 15.25 21.67
N VAL A 290 22.27 14.79 21.99
CA VAL A 290 21.82 13.40 21.95
C VAL A 290 20.60 13.30 21.04
N SER A 291 20.56 12.25 20.21
CA SER A 291 19.42 11.97 19.33
C SER A 291 18.47 10.98 20.00
N ILE A 292 17.19 11.33 20.07
CA ILE A 292 16.11 10.42 20.45
C ILE A 292 15.36 10.01 19.19
N THR A 293 15.25 8.70 18.94
CA THR A 293 14.47 8.17 17.82
C THR A 293 13.08 7.76 18.30
N LEU A 294 12.05 8.44 17.78
CA LEU A 294 10.66 8.04 17.92
C LEU A 294 10.32 7.07 16.80
N GLN A 295 9.98 5.84 17.19
CA GLN A 295 9.61 4.77 16.27
C GLN A 295 8.24 5.02 15.65
N ASN A 296 7.96 4.28 14.59
CA ASN A 296 6.67 4.29 13.93
C ASN A 296 5.60 3.56 14.79
N PRO A 297 4.40 4.15 14.98
CA PRO A 297 3.37 3.57 15.83
C PRO A 297 2.69 2.37 15.18
N LYS A 298 1.84 1.69 15.94
CA LYS A 298 0.86 0.79 15.33
C LYS A 298 -0.39 1.57 14.96
N LEU A 299 -0.91 1.31 13.77
CA LEU A 299 -2.17 1.88 13.32
C LEU A 299 -3.27 0.84 13.40
N LEU A 300 -4.31 1.19 14.14
CA LEU A 300 -5.45 0.35 14.45
C LEU A 300 -6.69 0.96 13.80
N LEU A 301 -7.40 0.16 13.00
CA LEU A 301 -8.59 0.61 12.27
C LEU A 301 -9.84 -0.11 12.77
N ASN A 302 -10.93 0.64 12.95
CA ASN A 302 -12.26 0.10 13.26
C ASN A 302 -13.32 0.81 12.42
N CYS A 303 -14.12 0.06 11.66
CA CYS A 303 -15.14 0.61 10.75
C CYS A 303 -16.56 0.10 11.04
N GLY A 304 -16.85 -0.40 12.25
CA GLY A 304 -18.18 -0.84 12.66
C GLY A 304 -18.34 -2.37 12.80
N GLN A 305 -19.60 -2.82 12.94
CA GLN A 305 -19.92 -4.19 13.41
C GLN A 305 -19.57 -5.32 12.42
N ASP A 306 -19.49 -5.04 11.12
CA ASP A 306 -19.16 -6.03 10.08
C ASP A 306 -17.66 -6.01 9.68
N PHE A 307 -16.79 -5.42 10.51
CA PHE A 307 -15.36 -5.25 10.28
C PHE A 307 -14.53 -5.96 11.36
N PRO A 308 -13.48 -6.74 11.01
CA PRO A 308 -12.88 -6.90 9.69
C PRO A 308 -13.65 -7.84 8.75
N PRO A 309 -13.65 -7.59 7.42
CA PRO A 309 -14.17 -8.53 6.45
C PRO A 309 -13.43 -9.87 6.56
N THR A 310 -14.13 -11.00 6.46
CA THR A 310 -13.53 -12.35 6.49
C THR A 310 -12.45 -12.58 5.43
N SER A 311 -12.36 -11.69 4.44
CA SER A 311 -11.35 -11.68 3.36
C SER A 311 -10.05 -10.96 3.73
N CYS A 312 -9.99 -10.26 4.88
CA CYS A 312 -8.79 -9.65 5.45
C CYS A 312 -8.06 -10.64 6.37
N SER A 313 -7.24 -11.53 5.82
CA SER A 313 -6.36 -12.38 6.62
C SER A 313 -4.99 -12.57 5.96
N PRO A 314 -3.89 -12.49 6.74
CA PRO A 314 -3.82 -12.76 8.18
C PRO A 314 -3.40 -11.52 9.00
N HIS A 315 -4.31 -10.56 9.19
CA HIS A 315 -4.04 -9.39 10.04
C HIS A 315 -4.54 -9.64 11.47
N SER A 316 -3.73 -9.30 12.47
CA SER A 316 -4.07 -9.52 13.88
C SER A 316 -5.14 -8.53 14.36
N VAL A 317 -6.20 -9.04 14.98
CA VAL A 317 -7.21 -8.22 15.66
C VAL A 317 -6.76 -8.02 17.11
N THR A 318 -6.83 -6.78 17.58
CA THR A 318 -6.48 -6.39 18.95
C THR A 318 -7.67 -5.72 19.60
N GLU A 319 -7.91 -6.00 20.88
CA GLU A 319 -8.95 -5.32 21.66
C GLU A 319 -8.37 -4.07 22.32
N ALA A 320 -9.06 -2.95 22.16
CA ALA A 320 -8.72 -1.68 22.81
C ALA A 320 -9.99 -0.85 23.06
N PRO A 321 -9.97 0.08 24.03
CA PRO A 321 -11.15 0.89 24.33
C PRO A 321 -11.65 1.67 23.11
N CYS A 322 -12.96 1.62 22.88
CA CYS A 322 -13.61 2.26 21.72
C CYS A 322 -13.39 3.78 21.72
N ASP A 323 -13.53 4.40 22.88
CA ASP A 323 -13.44 5.84 23.10
C ASP A 323 -12.89 6.12 24.52
N LEU A 324 -12.57 7.38 24.82
CA LEU A 324 -12.08 7.80 26.15
C LEU A 324 -13.16 7.89 27.24
N LYS A 325 -14.44 7.83 26.87
CA LYS A 325 -15.58 8.06 27.77
C LYS A 325 -16.12 6.74 28.30
N ASP A 326 -16.39 5.82 27.37
CA ASP A 326 -16.96 4.52 27.66
C ASP A 326 -15.83 3.50 27.63
N LYS A 327 -15.63 2.79 28.75
CA LYS A 327 -14.60 1.73 28.87
C LYS A 327 -14.96 0.46 28.09
N GLU A 328 -15.85 0.57 27.11
CA GLU A 328 -16.21 -0.52 26.23
C GLU A 328 -15.04 -0.86 25.32
N LEU A 329 -14.79 -2.15 25.15
CA LEU A 329 -13.71 -2.65 24.31
C LEU A 329 -14.24 -2.87 22.90
N CYS A 330 -13.51 -2.35 21.93
CA CYS A 330 -13.76 -2.55 20.51
C CYS A 330 -12.71 -3.48 19.92
N GLN A 331 -13.08 -4.18 18.86
CA GLN A 331 -12.13 -4.90 18.02
C GLN A 331 -11.49 -3.93 17.03
N TRP A 332 -10.17 -3.92 17.00
CA TRP A 332 -9.37 -3.10 16.11
C TRP A 332 -8.47 -3.95 15.24
N LEU A 333 -8.37 -3.60 13.96
CA LEU A 333 -7.52 -4.30 13.00
C LEU A 333 -6.14 -3.66 12.94
N ASP A 334 -5.09 -4.45 13.20
CA ASP A 334 -3.68 -4.04 13.01
C ASP A 334 -3.32 -4.21 11.53
N LEU A 335 -3.09 -3.09 10.84
CA LEU A 335 -2.80 -3.05 9.41
C LEU A 335 -1.39 -2.56 9.13
N PRO A 336 -0.64 -3.23 8.22
CA PRO A 336 0.60 -2.66 7.73
C PRO A 336 0.31 -1.37 6.95
N TYR A 337 1.23 -0.42 7.05
CA TYR A 337 1.05 0.89 6.43
C TYR A 337 2.36 1.40 5.84
N THR A 338 2.24 2.32 4.88
CA THR A 338 3.41 3.03 4.34
C THR A 338 3.62 4.31 5.13
N ALA A 339 4.80 4.46 5.72
CA ALA A 339 5.18 5.62 6.53
C ALA A 339 6.13 6.55 5.76
N ASP A 340 5.92 7.85 5.90
CA ASP A 340 6.83 8.88 5.40
C ASP A 340 6.98 9.99 6.46
N PRO A 341 8.12 10.10 7.17
CA PRO A 341 9.34 9.29 7.12
C PRO A 341 9.26 7.96 7.93
N ASN A 342 10.26 7.09 7.78
CA ASN A 342 10.34 5.79 8.49
C ASN A 342 10.54 5.88 10.01
N ALA A 343 11.13 6.97 10.50
CA ALA A 343 11.28 7.27 11.92
C ALA A 343 11.50 8.78 12.09
N LEU A 344 11.18 9.30 13.26
CA LEU A 344 11.41 10.71 13.60
C LEU A 344 12.56 10.81 14.60
N ASN A 345 13.57 11.60 14.27
CA ASN A 345 14.71 11.86 15.15
C ASN A 345 14.62 13.25 15.75
N LEU A 346 14.77 13.34 17.07
CA LEU A 346 14.84 14.59 17.82
C LEU A 346 16.25 14.79 18.37
N GLU A 347 16.87 15.90 18.01
CA GLU A 347 18.09 16.35 18.68
C GLU A 347 17.74 17.09 19.98
N VAL A 348 18.38 16.66 21.07
CA VAL A 348 18.29 17.25 22.40
C VAL A 348 19.65 17.78 22.81
N PRO A 349 19.77 19.07 23.17
CA PRO A 349 21.03 19.60 23.68
C PRO A 349 21.33 19.02 25.07
N VAL A 350 22.58 18.61 25.28
CA VAL A 350 23.09 18.10 26.56
C VAL A 350 24.38 18.80 26.93
N GLY A 351 24.68 18.86 28.22
CA GLY A 351 25.97 19.37 28.69
C GLY A 351 27.13 18.43 28.34
N LEU A 352 28.34 18.95 28.29
CA LEU A 352 29.54 18.13 28.16
C LEU A 352 29.97 17.62 29.54
N ALA A 353 30.29 16.32 29.62
CA ALA A 353 30.68 15.70 30.89
C ALA A 353 31.98 16.29 31.47
N GLU A 354 32.86 16.83 30.61
CA GLU A 354 34.12 17.47 30.99
C GLU A 354 33.94 18.79 31.75
N ASP A 355 32.83 19.49 31.52
CA ASP A 355 32.51 20.75 32.21
C ASP A 355 32.00 20.52 33.64
N GLY A 356 31.69 19.26 34.01
CA GLY A 356 31.12 18.90 35.31
C GLY A 356 31.87 19.50 36.51
N PRO A 357 33.20 19.34 36.63
CA PRO A 357 33.97 19.91 37.74
C PRO A 357 33.91 21.44 37.80
N ILE A 358 33.97 22.12 36.64
CA ILE A 358 33.92 23.58 36.54
C ILE A 358 32.54 24.08 36.99
N VAL A 359 31.47 23.48 36.45
CA VAL A 359 30.09 23.82 36.81
C VAL A 359 29.84 23.60 38.29
N CYS A 360 30.35 22.50 38.87
CA CYS A 360 30.25 22.24 40.31
C CYS A 360 30.98 23.30 41.15
N ALA A 361 32.21 23.65 40.78
CA ALA A 361 33.01 24.64 41.50
C ALA A 361 32.35 26.03 41.47
N VAL A 362 31.91 26.48 40.29
CA VAL A 362 31.22 27.77 40.13
C VAL A 362 29.91 27.80 40.91
N THR A 363 29.10 26.73 40.83
CA THR A 363 27.83 26.63 41.57
C THR A 363 28.07 26.67 43.08
N LEU A 364 29.09 25.98 43.59
CA LEU A 364 29.47 26.03 45.00
C LEU A 364 29.87 27.45 45.44
N ILE A 365 30.70 28.14 44.65
CA ILE A 365 31.15 29.50 44.97
C ILE A 365 29.96 30.46 45.01
N VAL A 366 29.09 30.43 43.99
CA VAL A 366 27.92 31.31 43.91
C VAL A 366 26.94 31.02 45.06
N THR A 367 26.68 29.75 45.37
CA THR A 367 25.80 29.38 46.48
C THR A 367 26.36 29.83 47.84
N LEU A 368 27.66 29.72 48.08
CA LEU A 368 28.32 30.24 49.29
C LEU A 368 28.23 31.77 49.38
N ILE A 369 28.44 32.49 48.28
CA ILE A 369 28.30 33.95 48.24
C ILE A 369 26.86 34.36 48.54
N CYS A 370 25.88 33.75 47.88
CA CYS A 370 24.46 34.03 48.10
C CYS A 370 24.04 33.73 49.54
N ALA A 371 24.42 32.57 50.09
CA ALA A 371 24.16 32.21 51.47
C ALA A 371 24.80 33.21 52.44
N GLY A 372 26.04 33.63 52.19
CA GLY A 372 26.73 34.66 52.97
C GLY A 372 26.03 36.02 52.93
N MET A 373 25.54 36.45 51.77
CA MET A 373 24.78 37.70 51.64
C MET A 373 23.44 37.63 52.39
N ILE A 374 22.72 36.51 52.29
CA ILE A 374 21.46 36.29 53.01
C ILE A 374 21.72 36.30 54.52
N LEU A 375 22.73 35.58 55.02
CA LEU A 375 23.12 35.59 56.42
C LEU A 375 23.51 36.99 56.90
N GLY A 376 24.28 37.73 56.10
CA GLY A 376 24.64 39.12 56.39
C GLY A 376 23.43 40.05 56.47
N ALA A 377 22.45 39.87 55.59
CA ALA A 377 21.20 40.62 55.62
C ALA A 377 20.35 40.28 56.85
N VAL A 378 20.21 38.99 57.18
CA VAL A 378 19.49 38.53 58.37
C VAL A 378 20.16 39.07 59.64
N TYR A 379 21.48 39.06 59.74
CA TYR A 379 22.20 39.61 60.89
C TYR A 379 21.98 41.12 61.05
N ARG A 380 22.05 41.88 59.94
CA ARG A 380 21.89 43.35 59.97
C ARG A 380 20.45 43.81 60.26
N HIS A 381 19.45 43.08 59.76
CA HIS A 381 18.05 43.51 59.83
C HIS A 381 17.21 42.75 60.87
N GLY A 382 17.61 41.54 61.26
CA GLY A 382 16.91 40.73 62.27
C GLY A 382 17.04 41.24 63.70
N GLN A 383 18.04 42.08 64.00
CA GLN A 383 18.19 42.72 65.32
C GLN A 383 17.30 43.95 65.53
N ARG A 384 16.51 44.38 64.53
CA ARG A 384 15.62 45.57 64.65
C ARG A 384 14.18 45.24 65.06
N SER A 385 13.89 43.98 65.39
CA SER A 385 12.54 43.50 65.70
C SER A 385 12.46 42.76 67.04
N VAL A 386 13.12 43.29 68.08
CA VAL A 386 12.86 42.96 69.49
C VAL A 386 12.44 44.22 70.22
#